data_AF-A0A178Y7N1-F1
#
_entry.id   AF-A0A178Y7N1-F1
#
_cell.length_a   1.000
_cell.length_b   1.000
_cell.length_c   1.000
_cell.angle_alpha   90.00
_cell.angle_beta   90.00
_cell.angle_gamma   90.00
#
_symmetry.space_group_name_H-M   'P 1'
#
loop_
_entity.id
_entity.type
_entity.pdbx_description
1 polymer ?
#
loop_
_entity_poly.entity_id
_entity_poly.type
_entity_poly.pdbx_seq_one_letter_code
_entity_poly.pdbx_strand_id
1 'polypeptide(L)'
;MLSAIDDALSDLTAIKPWRDAVLGGIVSASRSNASAFPAAFWRWAHARPTLLSKLAERLPQDKSLESRLINALPAEVSDRAGLAVMAISKLKNWLRLFGAAAGSSLEPRDAVREQLAIDQVPANLDGLRAALRRAAPEQVVAIALDNADARVLTIAAEEVARQPKLLNGTDVTSPPGQEIWALAIGLNADAWRGPSDPHGALIATLQSMLDGKPVSMKLITALSTAPIADLSDYPRRSEVWQHLVAASRDNLLTATATGWIERACSGEIPYTPDPVLEAAIVSGDRLDRALRTIVTTGARTVFSIVAALPLFDEHRFLRWLQEPTVSRHQWTPADAESLGRLVLNRRWRHVLDRLLDFARAGRTDIKPALRICHEMIGIFTRWSLNLSAVTSDEKWTVFEELAVDLYPTGPDDNELWDRAGGKKWDLQTFGNGRSRWHDAIAQIRRGKGPRPSRLLGEMRRDFPLNDQVRYLASDSDLSSYR
;
A
#
# COMPACT_ATOMS: atom_id res chain seq x y z
N MET A 1 -13.49 68.40 -21.11
CA MET A 1 -13.37 67.85 -19.74
C MET A 1 -11.92 67.70 -19.30
N LEU A 2 -11.05 66.96 -20.02
CA LEU A 2 -9.63 66.82 -19.63
C LEU A 2 -8.88 68.15 -19.45
N SER A 3 -9.10 69.15 -20.32
CA SER A 3 -8.53 70.49 -20.15
C SER A 3 -9.02 71.18 -18.88
N ALA A 4 -10.31 71.05 -18.53
CA ALA A 4 -10.85 71.60 -17.30
C ALA A 4 -10.27 70.91 -16.04
N ILE A 5 -9.92 69.63 -16.12
CA ILE A 5 -9.23 68.91 -15.03
C ILE A 5 -7.79 69.41 -14.89
N ASP A 6 -7.11 69.64 -16.02
CA ASP A 6 -5.74 70.17 -16.08
C ASP A 6 -5.66 71.58 -15.47
N ASP A 7 -6.57 72.47 -15.89
CA ASP A 7 -6.70 73.81 -15.34
C ASP A 7 -7.02 73.77 -13.84
N ALA A 8 -7.84 72.78 -13.40
CA ALA A 8 -8.22 72.64 -12.00
C ALA A 8 -7.06 72.19 -11.10
N LEU A 9 -6.11 71.43 -11.66
CA LEU A 9 -4.93 70.92 -10.96
C LEU A 9 -3.77 71.91 -10.93
N SER A 10 -3.84 73.04 -11.64
CA SER A 10 -2.79 74.06 -11.67
C SER A 10 -3.19 75.32 -10.91
N ASP A 11 -2.32 75.76 -9.99
CA ASP A 11 -2.52 76.99 -9.19
C ASP A 11 -2.43 78.27 -10.03
N LEU A 12 -1.88 78.20 -11.25
CA LEU A 12 -1.59 79.36 -12.10
C LEU A 12 -2.68 79.62 -13.15
N THR A 13 -3.54 78.63 -13.42
CA THR A 13 -4.45 78.62 -14.57
C THR A 13 -5.90 78.92 -14.21
N ALA A 14 -6.30 78.70 -12.95
CA ALA A 14 -7.66 78.93 -12.51
C ALA A 14 -7.76 79.41 -11.05
N ILE A 15 -8.82 80.18 -10.75
CA ILE A 15 -9.08 80.68 -9.39
C ILE A 15 -9.50 79.54 -8.45
N LYS A 16 -9.08 79.64 -7.18
CA LYS A 16 -9.31 78.62 -6.14
C LYS A 16 -10.77 78.10 -6.06
N PRO A 17 -11.82 78.95 -6.03
CA PRO A 17 -13.20 78.45 -5.90
C PRO A 17 -13.63 77.54 -7.05
N TRP A 18 -13.19 77.85 -8.28
CA TRP A 18 -13.50 77.03 -9.44
C TRP A 18 -12.76 75.69 -9.38
N ARG A 19 -11.49 75.71 -8.97
CA ARG A 19 -10.67 74.51 -8.80
C ARG A 19 -11.25 73.56 -7.76
N ASP A 20 -11.63 74.11 -6.60
CA ASP A 20 -12.24 73.36 -5.50
C ASP A 20 -13.58 72.75 -5.94
N ALA A 21 -14.40 73.47 -6.72
CA ALA A 21 -15.65 72.96 -7.25
C ALA A 21 -15.44 71.80 -8.25
N VAL A 22 -14.50 71.93 -9.18
CA VAL A 22 -14.19 70.88 -10.17
C VAL A 22 -13.62 69.64 -9.50
N LEU A 23 -12.59 69.79 -8.66
CA LEU A 23 -11.97 68.67 -7.95
C LEU A 23 -12.94 68.02 -6.95
N GLY A 24 -13.72 68.82 -6.22
CA GLY A 24 -14.76 68.33 -5.31
C GLY A 24 -15.84 67.54 -6.04
N GLY A 25 -16.25 68.01 -7.23
CA GLY A 25 -17.18 67.29 -8.10
C GLY A 25 -16.63 65.94 -8.57
N ILE A 26 -15.35 65.88 -8.96
CA ILE A 26 -14.68 64.63 -9.38
C ILE A 26 -14.56 63.65 -8.22
N VAL A 27 -14.18 64.14 -7.03
CA VAL A 27 -14.09 63.30 -5.82
C VAL A 27 -15.48 62.79 -5.43
N SER A 28 -16.51 63.63 -5.49
CA SER A 28 -17.90 63.21 -5.26
C SER A 28 -18.36 62.15 -6.28
N ALA A 29 -18.07 62.35 -7.56
CA ALA A 29 -18.35 61.38 -8.62
C ALA A 29 -17.62 60.05 -8.38
N SER A 30 -16.37 60.10 -7.91
CA SER A 30 -15.60 58.90 -7.57
C SER A 30 -16.21 58.11 -6.42
N ARG A 31 -16.96 58.75 -5.51
CA ARG A 31 -17.69 58.10 -4.41
C ARG A 31 -19.08 57.62 -4.81
N SER A 32 -19.62 58.11 -5.92
CA SER A 32 -20.90 57.66 -6.44
C SER A 32 -20.83 56.25 -7.01
N ASN A 33 -21.95 55.53 -6.99
CA ASN A 33 -22.07 54.20 -7.61
C ASN A 33 -22.27 54.25 -9.14
N ALA A 34 -22.18 55.44 -9.76
CA ALA A 34 -22.34 55.58 -11.21
C ALA A 34 -21.16 54.93 -11.96
N SER A 35 -21.47 54.20 -13.04
CA SER A 35 -20.48 53.55 -13.92
C SER A 35 -19.67 54.54 -14.78
N ALA A 36 -20.15 55.79 -14.89
CA ALA A 36 -19.52 56.83 -15.70
C ALA A 36 -18.10 57.19 -15.22
N PHE A 37 -17.87 57.25 -13.90
CA PHE A 37 -16.56 57.61 -13.36
C PHE A 37 -15.49 56.55 -13.67
N PRO A 38 -15.69 55.25 -13.38
CA PRO A 38 -14.73 54.21 -13.76
C PRO A 38 -14.40 54.17 -15.26
N ALA A 39 -15.40 54.33 -16.12
CA ALA A 39 -15.18 54.39 -17.56
C ALA A 39 -14.35 55.63 -17.96
N ALA A 40 -14.63 56.78 -17.34
CA ALA A 40 -13.87 58.00 -17.56
C ALA A 40 -12.42 57.87 -17.05
N PHE A 41 -12.21 57.22 -15.90
CA PHE A 41 -10.88 56.95 -15.33
C PHE A 41 -9.96 56.25 -16.34
N TRP A 42 -10.43 55.15 -16.94
CA TRP A 42 -9.64 54.42 -17.95
C TRP A 42 -9.43 55.23 -19.24
N ARG A 43 -10.42 56.01 -19.67
CA ARG A 43 -10.24 56.94 -20.79
C ARG A 43 -9.17 58.00 -20.51
N TRP A 44 -9.13 58.51 -19.28
CA TRP A 44 -8.12 59.48 -18.86
C TRP A 44 -6.74 58.84 -18.76
N ALA A 45 -6.65 57.59 -18.28
CA ALA A 45 -5.40 56.83 -18.25
C ALA A 45 -4.79 56.70 -19.65
N HIS A 46 -5.63 56.44 -20.66
CA HIS A 46 -5.18 56.34 -22.05
C HIS A 46 -4.81 57.70 -22.66
N ALA A 47 -5.65 58.72 -22.44
CA ALA A 47 -5.48 60.01 -23.12
C ALA A 47 -4.40 60.91 -22.48
N ARG A 48 -4.33 60.98 -21.13
CA ARG A 48 -3.39 61.84 -20.39
C ARG A 48 -2.96 61.18 -19.06
N PRO A 49 -2.05 60.19 -19.09
CA PRO A 49 -1.65 59.43 -17.90
C PRO A 49 -1.01 60.27 -16.77
N THR A 50 -0.26 61.32 -17.13
CA THR A 50 0.36 62.25 -16.16
C THR A 50 -0.67 63.08 -15.41
N LEU A 51 -1.72 63.53 -16.11
CA LEU A 51 -2.84 64.25 -15.52
C LEU A 51 -3.62 63.35 -14.55
N LEU A 52 -3.86 62.10 -14.94
CA LEU A 52 -4.54 61.14 -14.08
C LEU A 52 -3.75 60.88 -12.78
N SER A 53 -2.42 60.80 -12.87
CA SER A 53 -1.56 60.58 -11.70
C SER A 53 -1.69 61.71 -10.67
N LYS A 54 -1.71 62.97 -11.12
CA LYS A 54 -1.97 64.13 -10.25
C LYS A 54 -3.36 64.12 -9.66
N LEU A 55 -4.37 63.77 -10.46
CA LEU A 55 -5.76 63.67 -10.00
C LEU A 55 -5.91 62.58 -8.92
N ALA A 56 -5.20 61.47 -9.08
CA ALA A 56 -5.29 60.32 -8.18
C ALA A 56 -4.93 60.66 -6.73
N GLU A 57 -4.03 61.62 -6.48
CA GLU A 57 -3.71 62.07 -5.12
C GLU A 57 -4.96 62.49 -4.34
N ARG A 58 -5.97 63.06 -5.03
CA ARG A 58 -7.22 63.55 -4.44
C ARG A 58 -8.33 62.49 -4.34
N LEU A 59 -8.20 61.36 -5.03
CA LEU A 59 -9.20 60.28 -5.00
C LEU A 59 -9.22 59.57 -3.63
N PRO A 60 -10.39 59.09 -3.16
CA PRO A 60 -10.48 58.36 -1.90
C PRO A 60 -9.75 57.01 -1.98
N GLN A 61 -9.20 56.54 -0.86
CA GLN A 61 -8.60 55.21 -0.74
C GLN A 61 -9.67 54.19 -0.33
N ASP A 62 -10.61 53.92 -1.23
CA ASP A 62 -11.79 53.08 -0.97
C ASP A 62 -11.73 51.78 -1.79
N LYS A 63 -11.95 50.63 -1.15
CA LYS A 63 -12.00 49.31 -1.79
C LYS A 63 -13.19 49.17 -2.75
N SER A 64 -14.30 49.88 -2.50
CA SER A 64 -15.44 49.92 -3.42
C SER A 64 -15.08 50.63 -4.72
N LEU A 65 -14.32 51.73 -4.64
CA LEU A 65 -13.78 52.40 -5.82
C LEU A 65 -12.82 51.48 -6.58
N GLU A 66 -11.87 50.85 -5.90
CA GLU A 66 -10.96 49.87 -6.51
C GLU A 66 -11.72 48.81 -7.32
N SER A 67 -12.74 48.20 -6.71
CA SER A 67 -13.56 47.17 -7.34
C SER A 67 -14.29 47.68 -8.59
N ARG A 68 -14.84 48.89 -8.53
CA ARG A 68 -15.51 49.51 -9.68
C ARG A 68 -14.53 49.85 -10.81
N LEU A 69 -13.31 50.26 -10.49
CA LEU A 69 -12.26 50.49 -11.48
C LEU A 69 -11.85 49.19 -12.18
N ILE A 70 -11.69 48.09 -11.43
CA ILE A 70 -11.41 46.76 -11.99
C ILE A 70 -12.54 46.31 -12.92
N ASN A 71 -13.80 46.47 -12.51
CA ASN A 71 -14.96 46.06 -13.30
C ASN A 71 -15.10 46.85 -14.61
N ALA A 72 -14.59 48.09 -14.65
CA ALA A 72 -14.59 48.93 -15.84
C ALA A 72 -13.31 48.82 -16.69
N LEU A 73 -12.41 47.89 -16.35
CA LEU A 73 -11.13 47.71 -17.02
C LEU A 73 -11.32 47.23 -18.47
N PRO A 74 -10.78 47.97 -19.47
CA PRO A 74 -10.76 47.50 -20.85
C PRO A 74 -10.04 46.16 -21.02
N ALA A 75 -10.37 45.43 -22.11
CA ALA A 75 -9.69 44.17 -22.44
C ALA A 75 -8.19 44.36 -22.70
N GLU A 76 -7.83 45.47 -23.34
CA GLU A 76 -6.45 45.87 -23.63
C GLU A 76 -6.19 47.28 -23.13
N VAL A 77 -5.03 47.47 -22.49
CA VAL A 77 -4.58 48.75 -21.96
C VAL A 77 -3.18 49.01 -22.50
N SER A 78 -2.95 50.22 -23.04
CA SER A 78 -1.62 50.59 -23.50
C SER A 78 -0.62 50.67 -22.34
N ASP A 79 0.65 50.36 -22.60
CA ASP A 79 1.71 50.32 -21.58
C ASP A 79 1.76 51.61 -20.74
N ARG A 80 1.63 52.77 -21.40
CA ARG A 80 1.62 54.07 -20.72
C ARG A 80 0.43 54.23 -19.75
N ALA A 81 -0.74 53.76 -20.15
CA ALA A 81 -1.93 53.81 -19.30
C ALA A 81 -1.83 52.80 -18.15
N GLY A 82 -1.33 51.60 -18.44
CA GLY A 82 -1.06 50.55 -17.46
C GLY A 82 -0.09 51.02 -16.38
N LEU A 83 1.08 51.52 -16.76
CA LEU A 83 2.10 52.05 -15.84
C LEU A 83 1.56 53.18 -14.96
N ALA A 84 0.76 54.09 -15.52
CA ALA A 84 0.15 55.16 -14.75
C ALA A 84 -0.85 54.63 -13.72
N VAL A 85 -1.70 53.67 -14.09
CA VAL A 85 -2.67 53.05 -13.16
C VAL A 85 -1.98 52.16 -12.13
N MET A 86 -0.87 51.50 -12.48
CA MET A 86 -0.03 50.78 -11.52
C MET A 86 0.58 51.73 -10.48
N ALA A 87 1.13 52.88 -10.90
CA ALA A 87 1.66 53.88 -9.97
C ALA A 87 0.57 54.43 -9.02
N ILE A 88 -0.62 54.70 -9.56
CA ILE A 88 -1.78 55.13 -8.77
C ILE A 88 -2.20 54.04 -7.77
N SER A 89 -2.29 52.80 -8.24
CA SER A 89 -2.68 51.66 -7.40
C SER A 89 -1.68 51.45 -6.27
N LYS A 90 -0.38 51.61 -6.53
CA LYS A 90 0.66 51.57 -5.49
C LYS A 90 0.48 52.69 -4.45
N LEU A 91 0.25 53.93 -4.90
CA LEU A 91 0.00 55.07 -4.03
C LEU A 91 -1.23 54.86 -3.12
N LYS A 92 -2.28 54.21 -3.66
CA LYS A 92 -3.54 53.95 -2.96
C LYS A 92 -3.61 52.58 -2.28
N ASN A 93 -2.54 51.78 -2.32
CA ASN A 93 -2.54 50.41 -1.82
C ASN A 93 -3.69 49.54 -2.39
N TRP A 94 -4.03 49.75 -3.66
CA TRP A 94 -5.04 48.99 -4.41
C TRP A 94 -4.39 47.83 -5.14
N LEU A 95 -4.02 46.80 -4.38
CA LEU A 95 -3.23 45.67 -4.90
C LEU A 95 -3.95 44.87 -6.00
N ARG A 96 -5.29 44.80 -5.97
CA ARG A 96 -6.06 44.07 -6.98
C ARG A 96 -6.14 44.86 -8.27
N LEU A 97 -6.31 46.19 -8.18
CA LEU A 97 -6.27 47.06 -9.36
C LEU A 97 -4.86 47.14 -9.96
N PHE A 98 -3.81 47.13 -9.13
CA PHE A 98 -2.43 47.03 -9.62
C PHE A 98 -2.25 45.79 -10.48
N GLY A 99 -2.59 44.62 -9.95
CA GLY A 99 -2.49 43.36 -10.68
C GLY A 99 -3.32 43.37 -11.95
N ALA A 100 -4.57 43.88 -11.90
CA ALA A 100 -5.42 43.97 -13.07
C ALA A 100 -4.84 44.88 -14.17
N ALA A 101 -4.27 46.03 -13.80
CA ALA A 101 -3.62 46.95 -14.73
C ALA A 101 -2.34 46.33 -15.32
N ALA A 102 -1.50 45.70 -14.49
CA ALA A 102 -0.31 45.00 -14.94
C ALA A 102 -0.64 43.86 -15.90
N GLY A 103 -1.60 42.99 -15.55
CA GLY A 103 -2.03 41.87 -16.38
C GLY A 103 -2.72 42.27 -17.69
N SER A 104 -3.19 43.51 -17.80
CA SER A 104 -3.78 44.06 -19.03
C SER A 104 -2.81 44.86 -19.90
N SER A 105 -1.60 45.16 -19.41
CA SER A 105 -0.61 46.03 -20.10
C SER A 105 0.80 45.42 -20.22
N LEU A 106 1.09 44.33 -19.52
CA LEU A 106 2.38 43.63 -19.56
C LEU A 106 2.17 42.16 -19.94
N GLU A 107 3.24 41.51 -20.35
CA GLU A 107 3.25 40.05 -20.49
C GLU A 107 3.04 39.38 -19.12
N PRO A 108 2.34 38.22 -19.04
CA PRO A 108 1.94 37.62 -17.77
C PRO A 108 3.08 37.41 -16.75
N ARG A 109 4.27 37.03 -17.23
CA ARG A 109 5.46 36.83 -16.37
C ARG A 109 5.91 38.15 -15.73
N ASP A 110 5.95 39.23 -16.50
CA ASP A 110 6.33 40.55 -15.98
C ASP A 110 5.24 41.11 -15.06
N ALA A 111 3.96 40.91 -15.40
CA ALA A 111 2.84 41.34 -14.56
C ALA A 111 2.89 40.68 -13.16
N VAL A 112 3.17 39.38 -13.08
CA VAL A 112 3.36 38.67 -11.81
C VAL A 112 4.57 39.20 -11.05
N ARG A 113 5.71 39.41 -11.73
CA ARG A 113 6.92 39.95 -11.07
C ARG A 113 6.66 41.31 -10.43
N GLU A 114 5.99 42.22 -11.16
CA GLU A 114 5.64 43.54 -10.63
C GLU A 114 4.66 43.45 -9.46
N GLN A 115 3.67 42.55 -9.53
CA GLN A 115 2.73 42.34 -8.42
C GLN A 115 3.42 41.79 -7.17
N LEU A 116 4.32 40.81 -7.33
CA LEU A 116 5.09 40.23 -6.23
C LEU A 116 6.02 41.25 -5.58
N ALA A 117 6.52 42.24 -6.32
CA ALA A 117 7.37 43.29 -5.77
C ALA A 117 6.61 44.21 -4.78
N ILE A 118 5.31 44.42 -4.99
CA ILE A 118 4.50 45.32 -4.16
C ILE A 118 3.67 44.60 -3.10
N ASP A 119 3.25 43.36 -3.37
CA ASP A 119 2.39 42.57 -2.48
C ASP A 119 3.24 41.51 -1.79
N GLN A 120 3.59 41.76 -0.53
CA GLN A 120 4.35 40.85 0.31
C GLN A 120 3.45 40.03 1.26
N VAL A 121 2.11 40.15 1.15
CA VAL A 121 1.19 39.45 2.07
C VAL A 121 1.03 38.00 1.61
N PRO A 122 1.46 37.00 2.42
CA PRO A 122 1.50 35.60 1.96
C PRO A 122 0.14 34.99 1.63
N ALA A 123 -0.95 35.46 2.25
CA ALA A 123 -2.30 34.94 2.04
C ALA A 123 -3.07 35.68 0.94
N ASN A 124 -2.54 36.77 0.39
CA ASN A 124 -3.26 37.57 -0.60
C ASN A 124 -3.01 37.04 -2.01
N LEU A 125 -4.07 36.51 -2.65
CA LEU A 125 -4.01 35.96 -4.00
C LEU A 125 -4.69 36.87 -5.04
N ASP A 126 -5.51 37.83 -4.61
CA ASP A 126 -6.43 38.56 -5.50
C ASP A 126 -5.68 39.41 -6.54
N GLY A 127 -4.58 40.06 -6.14
CA GLY A 127 -3.73 40.82 -7.05
C GLY A 127 -3.00 39.92 -8.06
N LEU A 128 -2.50 38.78 -7.61
CA LEU A 128 -1.82 37.81 -8.49
C LEU A 128 -2.78 37.17 -9.50
N ARG A 129 -4.00 36.80 -9.07
CA ARG A 129 -5.05 36.34 -9.98
C ARG A 129 -5.40 37.40 -11.02
N ALA A 130 -5.48 38.67 -10.59
CA ALA A 130 -5.74 39.78 -11.51
C ALA A 130 -4.59 40.01 -12.50
N ALA A 131 -3.33 39.82 -12.07
CA ALA A 131 -2.14 39.89 -12.94
C ALA A 131 -2.09 38.75 -13.96
N LEU A 132 -2.54 37.55 -13.59
CA LEU A 132 -2.59 36.38 -14.45
C LEU A 132 -3.83 36.30 -15.34
N ARG A 133 -4.71 37.30 -15.34
CA ARG A 133 -6.01 37.26 -16.03
C ARG A 133 -5.97 36.95 -17.53
N ARG A 134 -4.83 37.21 -18.18
CA ARG A 134 -4.58 36.99 -19.61
C ARG A 134 -3.66 35.79 -19.87
N ALA A 135 -3.13 35.16 -18.83
CA ALA A 135 -2.28 34.00 -18.97
C ALA A 135 -3.11 32.78 -19.37
N ALA A 136 -2.63 32.02 -20.35
CA ALA A 136 -3.14 30.67 -20.58
C ALA A 136 -2.77 29.76 -19.38
N PRO A 137 -3.55 28.71 -19.07
CA PRO A 137 -3.25 27.82 -17.94
C PRO A 137 -1.83 27.24 -17.96
N GLU A 138 -1.30 26.90 -19.14
CA GLU A 138 0.08 26.42 -19.31
C GLU A 138 1.11 27.50 -18.93
N GLN A 139 0.82 28.76 -19.26
CA GLN A 139 1.68 29.89 -18.88
C GLN A 139 1.63 30.12 -17.37
N VAL A 140 0.48 29.95 -16.71
CA VAL A 140 0.36 30.05 -15.25
C VAL A 140 1.29 29.03 -14.58
N VAL A 141 1.26 27.77 -15.02
CA VAL A 141 2.14 26.72 -14.50
C VAL A 141 3.61 27.06 -14.76
N ALA A 142 3.98 27.47 -15.98
CA ALA A 142 5.36 27.85 -16.29
C ALA A 142 5.87 29.00 -15.42
N ILE A 143 5.06 30.05 -15.23
CA ILE A 143 5.40 31.20 -14.38
C ILE A 143 5.58 30.76 -12.91
N ALA A 144 4.75 29.84 -12.44
CA ALA A 144 4.83 29.32 -11.07
C ALA A 144 6.12 28.53 -10.84
N LEU A 145 6.52 27.68 -11.79
CA LEU A 145 7.76 26.91 -11.74
C LEU A 145 9.00 27.81 -11.72
N ASP A 146 8.99 28.90 -12.51
CA ASP A 146 10.11 29.84 -12.60
C ASP A 146 10.30 30.68 -11.32
N ASN A 147 9.18 31.15 -10.72
CA ASN A 147 9.24 32.06 -9.57
C ASN A 147 9.32 31.34 -8.22
N ALA A 148 8.79 30.12 -8.13
CA ALA A 148 8.68 29.32 -6.90
C ALA A 148 8.00 30.04 -5.70
N ASP A 149 7.26 31.13 -5.94
CA ASP A 149 6.48 31.82 -4.90
C ASP A 149 5.24 30.99 -4.55
N ALA A 150 5.06 30.69 -3.26
CA ALA A 150 4.00 29.83 -2.74
C ALA A 150 2.58 30.24 -3.19
N ARG A 151 2.32 31.53 -3.38
CA ARG A 151 1.02 32.04 -3.83
C ARG A 151 0.78 31.72 -5.30
N VAL A 152 1.81 31.88 -6.12
CA VAL A 152 1.73 31.56 -7.56
C VAL A 152 1.64 30.05 -7.75
N LEU A 153 2.34 29.25 -6.95
CA LEU A 153 2.20 27.79 -6.92
C LEU A 153 0.76 27.37 -6.55
N THR A 154 0.13 28.07 -5.60
CA THR A 154 -1.27 27.81 -5.22
C THR A 154 -2.22 28.08 -6.39
N ILE A 155 -2.06 29.21 -7.10
CA ILE A 155 -2.89 29.52 -8.27
C ILE A 155 -2.66 28.50 -9.39
N ALA A 156 -1.41 28.09 -9.65
CA ALA A 156 -1.10 27.05 -10.62
C ALA A 156 -1.72 25.69 -10.24
N ALA A 157 -1.70 25.34 -8.95
CA ALA A 157 -2.34 24.12 -8.45
C ALA A 157 -3.86 24.13 -8.64
N GLU A 158 -4.52 25.30 -8.50
CA GLU A 158 -5.95 25.44 -8.83
C GLU A 158 -6.23 25.15 -10.31
N GLU A 159 -5.36 25.62 -11.22
CA GLU A 159 -5.48 25.31 -12.66
C GLU A 159 -5.23 23.81 -12.95
N VAL A 160 -4.18 23.23 -12.36
CA VAL A 160 -3.88 21.80 -12.50
C VAL A 160 -5.00 20.93 -11.93
N ALA A 161 -5.62 21.33 -10.81
CA ALA A 161 -6.75 20.60 -10.25
C ALA A 161 -7.94 20.57 -11.20
N ARG A 162 -8.16 21.63 -12.00
CA ARG A 162 -9.20 21.67 -13.04
C ARG A 162 -8.79 20.88 -14.29
N GLN A 163 -7.52 20.96 -14.68
CA GLN A 163 -6.97 20.31 -15.86
C GLN A 163 -5.65 19.61 -15.53
N PRO A 164 -5.68 18.36 -15.01
CA PRO A 164 -4.47 17.67 -14.55
C PRO A 164 -3.37 17.56 -15.62
N LYS A 165 -3.77 17.42 -16.88
CA LYS A 165 -2.87 17.30 -18.04
C LYS A 165 -1.93 18.49 -18.25
N LEU A 166 -2.13 19.61 -17.54
CA LEU A 166 -1.18 20.73 -17.54
C LEU A 166 0.21 20.34 -16.98
N LEU A 167 0.30 19.25 -16.21
CA LEU A 167 1.59 18.71 -15.75
C LEU A 167 2.29 17.83 -16.80
N ASN A 168 1.70 17.61 -17.98
CA ASN A 168 2.39 16.89 -19.06
C ASN A 168 3.64 17.66 -19.51
N GLY A 169 4.80 17.01 -19.48
CA GLY A 169 6.08 17.61 -19.83
C GLY A 169 6.65 18.58 -18.77
N THR A 170 5.97 18.74 -17.62
CA THR A 170 6.51 19.50 -16.49
C THR A 170 7.44 18.62 -15.65
N ASP A 171 8.55 19.18 -15.18
CA ASP A 171 9.39 18.52 -14.19
C ASP A 171 8.73 18.54 -12.80
N VAL A 172 7.89 17.53 -12.56
CA VAL A 172 7.23 17.30 -11.27
C VAL A 172 8.16 16.75 -10.19
N THR A 173 9.43 16.50 -10.52
CA THR A 173 10.46 16.12 -9.51
C THR A 173 11.15 17.34 -8.91
N SER A 174 11.03 18.51 -9.54
CA SER A 174 11.48 19.79 -8.97
C SER A 174 10.66 20.19 -7.74
N PRO A 175 11.23 20.88 -6.73
CA PRO A 175 10.46 21.30 -5.55
C PRO A 175 9.19 22.13 -5.87
N PRO A 176 9.21 23.11 -6.80
CA PRO A 176 8.00 23.83 -7.21
C PRO A 176 6.98 22.91 -7.89
N GLY A 177 7.43 22.00 -8.76
CA GLY A 177 6.56 21.03 -9.43
C GLY A 177 5.89 20.07 -8.43
N GLN A 178 6.65 19.60 -7.43
CA GLN A 178 6.13 18.74 -6.36
C GLN A 178 5.05 19.45 -5.52
N GLU A 179 5.24 20.72 -5.17
CA GLU A 179 4.26 21.48 -4.39
C GLU A 179 2.98 21.76 -5.21
N ILE A 180 3.11 22.14 -6.50
CA ILE A 180 1.95 22.28 -7.40
C ILE A 180 1.16 20.97 -7.45
N TRP A 181 1.84 19.85 -7.64
CA TRP A 181 1.19 18.55 -7.76
C TRP A 181 0.51 18.12 -6.45
N ALA A 182 1.17 18.32 -5.31
CA ALA A 182 0.62 18.00 -3.99
C ALA A 182 -0.65 18.82 -3.70
N LEU A 183 -0.59 20.13 -3.92
CA LEU A 183 -1.73 21.02 -3.74
C LEU A 183 -2.89 20.68 -4.68
N ALA A 184 -2.58 20.37 -5.95
CA ALA A 184 -3.59 20.00 -6.93
C ALA A 184 -4.33 18.71 -6.55
N ILE A 185 -3.62 17.68 -6.05
CA ILE A 185 -4.24 16.44 -5.54
C ILE A 185 -5.14 16.73 -4.34
N GLY A 186 -4.72 17.64 -3.46
CA GLY A 186 -5.54 18.07 -2.32
C GLY A 186 -6.84 18.77 -2.72
N LEU A 187 -6.86 19.46 -3.87
CA LEU A 187 -8.05 20.12 -4.42
C LEU A 187 -8.91 19.17 -5.28
N ASN A 188 -8.30 18.26 -6.01
CA ASN A 188 -8.95 17.25 -6.84
C ASN A 188 -8.17 15.94 -6.78
N ALA A 189 -8.76 14.90 -6.20
CA ALA A 189 -8.12 13.60 -6.06
C ALA A 189 -7.63 13.05 -7.42
N ASP A 190 -8.34 13.27 -8.53
CA ASP A 190 -7.94 12.79 -9.86
C ASP A 190 -6.71 13.52 -10.45
N ALA A 191 -6.21 14.58 -9.81
CA ALA A 191 -5.01 15.29 -10.26
C ALA A 191 -3.72 14.46 -10.15
N TRP A 192 -3.76 13.28 -9.49
CA TRP A 192 -2.66 12.31 -9.55
C TRP A 192 -2.34 11.91 -11.00
N ARG A 193 -3.32 11.98 -11.92
CA ARG A 193 -3.15 11.66 -13.36
C ARG A 193 -2.43 12.75 -14.16
N GLY A 194 -1.92 13.79 -13.51
CA GLY A 194 -1.40 14.97 -14.18
C GLY A 194 -0.15 14.72 -15.04
N PRO A 195 0.92 14.14 -14.48
CA PRO A 195 2.11 13.78 -15.27
C PRO A 195 1.79 12.77 -16.36
N SER A 196 2.61 12.73 -17.40
CA SER A 196 2.45 11.75 -18.49
C SER A 196 2.69 10.31 -18.04
N ASP A 197 3.57 10.12 -17.06
CA ASP A 197 3.79 8.86 -16.34
C ASP A 197 3.69 9.11 -14.82
N PRO A 198 2.48 9.05 -14.23
CA PRO A 198 2.30 9.30 -12.81
C PRO A 198 3.03 8.31 -11.91
N HIS A 199 3.07 7.02 -12.29
CA HIS A 199 3.73 5.98 -11.52
C HIS A 199 5.24 6.18 -11.55
N GLY A 200 5.83 6.41 -12.74
CA GLY A 200 7.24 6.75 -12.87
C GLY A 200 7.63 8.01 -12.10
N ALA A 201 6.76 9.03 -12.07
CA ALA A 201 6.98 10.24 -11.27
C ALA A 201 6.95 9.98 -9.75
N LEU A 202 6.05 9.12 -9.26
CA LEU A 202 6.06 8.65 -7.86
C LEU A 202 7.37 7.93 -7.55
N ILE A 203 7.79 6.99 -8.41
CA ILE A 203 9.03 6.24 -8.23
C ILE A 203 10.25 7.17 -8.22
N ALA A 204 10.33 8.15 -9.13
CA ALA A 204 11.40 9.13 -9.16
C ALA A 204 11.43 10.01 -7.89
N THR A 205 10.26 10.33 -7.33
CA THR A 205 10.12 11.07 -6.07
C THR A 205 10.63 10.24 -4.89
N LEU A 206 10.24 8.96 -4.81
CA LEU A 206 10.73 8.03 -3.78
C LEU A 206 12.24 7.79 -3.89
N GLN A 207 12.77 7.64 -5.12
CA GLN A 207 14.19 7.50 -5.35
C GLN A 207 14.96 8.74 -4.89
N SER A 208 14.46 9.93 -5.21
CA SER A 208 15.06 11.19 -4.75
C SER A 208 15.10 11.27 -3.22
N MET A 209 14.06 10.80 -2.54
CA MET A 209 14.03 10.72 -1.07
C MET A 209 15.10 9.77 -0.54
N LEU A 210 15.25 8.57 -1.13
CA LEU A 210 16.28 7.61 -0.74
C LEU A 210 17.70 8.10 -1.03
N ASP A 211 17.88 8.90 -2.08
CA ASP A 211 19.16 9.49 -2.47
C ASP A 211 19.49 10.76 -1.65
N GLY A 212 18.67 11.11 -0.64
CA GLY A 212 18.90 12.27 0.24
C GLY A 212 18.63 13.62 -0.40
N LYS A 213 17.93 13.66 -1.54
CA LYS A 213 17.53 14.90 -2.22
C LYS A 213 16.28 15.50 -1.54
N PRO A 214 16.07 16.83 -1.64
CA PRO A 214 14.88 17.46 -1.09
C PRO A 214 13.61 16.96 -1.78
N VAL A 215 12.66 16.47 -0.99
CA VAL A 215 11.36 15.95 -1.47
C VAL A 215 10.23 16.47 -0.57
N SER A 216 9.09 16.76 -1.18
CA SER A 216 7.85 17.16 -0.51
C SER A 216 7.16 15.94 0.10
N MET A 217 7.20 15.84 1.43
CA MET A 217 6.44 14.82 2.16
C MET A 217 4.93 14.98 2.00
N LYS A 218 4.45 16.20 1.71
CA LYS A 218 3.04 16.44 1.38
C LYS A 218 2.65 15.71 0.08
N LEU A 219 3.52 15.75 -0.94
CA LEU A 219 3.29 15.04 -2.18
C LEU A 219 3.22 13.53 -1.96
N ILE A 220 4.21 12.96 -1.25
CA ILE A 220 4.22 11.53 -0.93
C ILE A 220 2.95 11.14 -0.16
N THR A 221 2.52 11.97 0.79
CA THR A 221 1.27 11.74 1.53
C THR A 221 0.06 11.72 0.61
N ALA A 222 -0.05 12.69 -0.29
CA ALA A 222 -1.15 12.75 -1.26
C ALA A 222 -1.15 11.52 -2.19
N LEU A 223 0.01 11.19 -2.77
CA LEU A 223 0.17 10.06 -3.68
C LEU A 223 -0.01 8.69 -3.01
N SER A 224 0.27 8.58 -1.70
CA SER A 224 0.05 7.33 -0.96
C SER A 224 -1.41 6.87 -0.97
N THR A 225 -2.35 7.79 -1.15
CA THR A 225 -3.80 7.51 -1.23
C THR A 225 -4.29 7.31 -2.67
N ALA A 226 -3.45 7.55 -3.67
CA ALA A 226 -3.81 7.46 -5.08
C ALA A 226 -3.74 5.99 -5.58
N PRO A 227 -4.42 5.66 -6.70
CA PRO A 227 -4.37 4.32 -7.30
C PRO A 227 -2.97 3.84 -7.73
N ILE A 228 -1.99 4.73 -7.84
CA ILE A 228 -0.60 4.42 -8.21
C ILE A 228 0.30 4.07 -7.01
N ALA A 229 -0.26 4.00 -5.80
CA ALA A 229 0.46 3.75 -4.56
C ALA A 229 1.11 2.36 -4.44
N ASP A 230 0.80 1.44 -5.36
CA ASP A 230 1.40 0.10 -5.37
C ASP A 230 2.88 0.16 -5.77
N LEU A 231 3.77 -0.21 -4.84
CA LEU A 231 5.22 -0.27 -5.02
C LEU A 231 5.72 -1.68 -5.37
N SER A 232 4.81 -2.54 -5.76
CA SER A 232 5.03 -3.90 -6.25
C SER A 232 6.20 -4.04 -7.21
N ASP A 233 6.30 -3.16 -8.21
CA ASP A 233 7.33 -3.26 -9.25
C ASP A 233 8.59 -2.46 -8.92
N TYR A 234 8.63 -1.83 -7.73
CA TYR A 234 9.77 -1.04 -7.30
C TYR A 234 10.83 -1.91 -6.58
N PRO A 235 12.07 -2.01 -7.09
CA PRO A 235 13.09 -2.89 -6.51
C PRO A 235 13.54 -2.46 -5.10
N ARG A 236 13.61 -1.15 -4.83
CA ARG A 236 14.08 -0.58 -3.55
C ARG A 236 12.95 -0.33 -2.55
N ARG A 237 11.78 -0.94 -2.73
CA ARG A 237 10.60 -0.71 -1.86
C ARG A 237 10.87 -0.95 -0.37
N SER A 238 11.70 -1.92 -0.03
CA SER A 238 12.03 -2.24 1.37
C SER A 238 12.77 -1.09 2.07
N GLU A 239 13.55 -0.31 1.33
CA GLU A 239 14.24 0.88 1.85
C GLU A 239 13.26 2.03 2.11
N VAL A 240 12.14 2.10 1.39
CA VAL A 240 11.18 3.22 1.48
C VAL A 240 10.52 3.28 2.85
N TRP A 241 10.17 2.13 3.44
CA TRP A 241 9.30 2.05 4.62
C TRP A 241 9.79 2.85 5.82
N GLN A 242 11.11 2.94 6.03
CA GLN A 242 11.71 3.62 7.18
C GLN A 242 11.77 5.15 7.04
N HIS A 243 11.63 5.68 5.82
CA HIS A 243 11.70 7.13 5.56
C HIS A 243 10.32 7.80 5.52
N LEU A 244 9.26 7.01 5.55
CA LEU A 244 7.90 7.50 5.45
C LEU A 244 7.31 7.86 6.82
N VAL A 245 6.47 8.90 6.82
CA VAL A 245 5.55 9.15 7.94
C VAL A 245 4.53 8.01 8.05
N ALA A 246 4.07 7.73 9.27
CA ALA A 246 3.23 6.56 9.56
C ALA A 246 2.03 6.41 8.61
N ALA A 247 1.26 7.48 8.41
CA ALA A 247 0.09 7.44 7.53
C ALA A 247 0.42 7.07 6.07
N SER A 248 1.47 7.67 5.49
CA SER A 248 1.87 7.37 4.11
C SER A 248 2.45 5.96 3.99
N ARG A 249 3.20 5.52 5.00
CA ARG A 249 3.74 4.16 5.10
C ARG A 249 2.61 3.14 5.08
N ASP A 250 1.60 3.32 5.93
CA ASP A 250 0.51 2.37 6.07
C ASP A 250 -0.35 2.30 4.78
N ASN A 251 -0.57 3.44 4.13
CA ASN A 251 -1.25 3.51 2.84
C ASN A 251 -0.47 2.78 1.72
N LEU A 252 0.83 3.07 1.58
CA LEU A 252 1.68 2.44 0.57
C LEU A 252 1.85 0.94 0.83
N LEU A 253 2.02 0.52 2.10
CA LEU A 253 2.05 -0.89 2.48
C LEU A 253 0.74 -1.59 2.16
N THR A 254 -0.40 -0.96 2.44
CA THR A 254 -1.72 -1.52 2.13
C THR A 254 -1.91 -1.68 0.62
N ALA A 255 -1.57 -0.66 -0.17
CA ALA A 255 -1.63 -0.74 -1.64
C ALA A 255 -0.70 -1.83 -2.18
N THR A 256 0.54 -1.87 -1.69
CA THR A 256 1.55 -2.84 -2.13
C THR A 256 1.19 -4.28 -1.74
N ALA A 257 0.68 -4.50 -0.52
CA ALA A 257 0.18 -5.80 -0.09
C ALA A 257 -1.00 -6.27 -0.96
N THR A 258 -1.85 -5.34 -1.40
CA THR A 258 -2.98 -5.63 -2.30
C THR A 258 -2.49 -6.09 -3.66
N GLY A 259 -1.63 -5.30 -4.30
CA GLY A 259 -1.07 -5.64 -5.62
C GLY A 259 -0.23 -6.92 -5.59
N TRP A 260 0.49 -7.17 -4.49
CA TRP A 260 1.20 -8.44 -4.30
C TRP A 260 0.22 -9.63 -4.24
N ILE A 261 -0.83 -9.53 -3.42
CA ILE A 261 -1.85 -10.60 -3.31
C ILE A 261 -2.52 -10.85 -4.66
N GLU A 262 -2.95 -9.80 -5.36
CA GLU A 262 -3.63 -9.93 -6.66
C GLU A 262 -2.78 -10.65 -7.70
N ARG A 263 -1.49 -10.29 -7.83
CA ARG A 263 -0.57 -10.97 -8.76
C ARG A 263 -0.29 -12.41 -8.34
N ALA A 264 -0.06 -12.63 -7.04
CA ALA A 264 0.14 -13.97 -6.50
C ALA A 264 -1.06 -14.88 -6.75
N CYS A 265 -2.26 -14.32 -6.66
CA CYS A 265 -3.53 -14.99 -6.97
C CYS A 265 -3.69 -15.34 -8.46
N SER A 266 -3.13 -14.54 -9.36
CA SER A 266 -3.07 -14.82 -10.80
C SER A 266 -2.04 -15.89 -11.18
N GLY A 267 -1.31 -16.45 -10.20
CA GLY A 267 -0.34 -17.53 -10.40
C GLY A 267 1.12 -17.07 -10.49
N GLU A 268 1.39 -15.78 -10.33
CA GLU A 268 2.74 -15.21 -10.36
C GLU A 268 3.12 -14.73 -8.95
N ILE A 269 4.04 -15.44 -8.29
CA ILE A 269 4.67 -14.92 -7.06
C ILE A 269 5.73 -13.90 -7.49
N PRO A 270 5.52 -12.58 -7.34
CA PRO A 270 6.38 -11.59 -7.99
C PRO A 270 7.77 -11.55 -7.34
N TYR A 271 7.81 -11.72 -6.01
CA TYR A 271 9.01 -11.72 -5.18
C TYR A 271 8.66 -12.19 -3.76
N THR A 272 9.67 -12.52 -2.96
CA THR A 272 9.54 -12.72 -1.51
C THR A 272 9.41 -11.37 -0.79
N PRO A 273 8.31 -11.10 -0.06
CA PRO A 273 8.14 -9.84 0.66
C PRO A 273 9.22 -9.62 1.72
N ASP A 274 9.61 -8.36 1.95
CA ASP A 274 10.40 -8.00 3.13
C ASP A 274 9.55 -8.12 4.42
N PRO A 275 10.15 -8.20 5.62
CA PRO A 275 9.40 -8.44 6.85
C PRO A 275 8.27 -7.42 7.14
N VAL A 276 8.44 -6.17 6.72
CA VAL A 276 7.44 -5.11 6.95
C VAL A 276 6.24 -5.29 6.01
N LEU A 277 6.51 -5.51 4.72
CA LEU A 277 5.47 -5.81 3.74
C LEU A 277 4.76 -7.14 4.04
N GLU A 278 5.52 -8.15 4.46
CA GLU A 278 4.97 -9.44 4.85
C GLU A 278 3.99 -9.30 6.01
N ALA A 279 4.38 -8.58 7.06
CA ALA A 279 3.49 -8.30 8.19
C ALA A 279 2.19 -7.61 7.73
N ALA A 280 2.27 -6.68 6.79
CA ALA A 280 1.09 -6.04 6.22
C ALA A 280 0.20 -7.02 5.43
N ILE A 281 0.79 -7.88 4.58
CA ILE A 281 0.09 -8.93 3.82
C ILE A 281 -0.65 -9.87 4.78
N VAL A 282 0.04 -10.31 5.84
CA VAL A 282 -0.48 -11.29 6.80
C VAL A 282 -1.50 -10.63 7.75
N SER A 283 -1.34 -9.38 8.16
CA SER A 283 -2.23 -8.76 9.16
C SER A 283 -3.69 -8.62 8.72
N GLY A 284 -3.98 -8.63 7.42
CA GLY A 284 -5.31 -8.39 6.88
C GLY A 284 -6.12 -9.65 6.58
N ASP A 285 -7.44 -9.51 6.59
CA ASP A 285 -8.40 -10.54 6.14
C ASP A 285 -8.43 -10.72 4.61
N ARG A 286 -7.76 -9.82 3.87
CA ARG A 286 -7.71 -9.86 2.40
C ARG A 286 -7.02 -11.13 1.91
N LEU A 287 -5.92 -11.52 2.55
CA LEU A 287 -5.22 -12.76 2.21
C LEU A 287 -6.13 -13.98 2.41
N ASP A 288 -6.76 -14.10 3.58
CA ASP A 288 -7.64 -15.24 3.88
C ASP A 288 -8.80 -15.35 2.88
N ARG A 289 -9.41 -14.21 2.51
CA ARG A 289 -10.46 -14.18 1.47
C ARG A 289 -9.93 -14.64 0.11
N ALA A 290 -8.75 -14.15 -0.29
CA ALA A 290 -8.13 -14.52 -1.57
C ALA A 290 -7.81 -16.03 -1.64
N LEU A 291 -7.22 -16.59 -0.58
CA LEU A 291 -6.91 -18.01 -0.49
C LEU A 291 -8.17 -18.89 -0.58
N ARG A 292 -9.27 -18.47 0.04
CA ARG A 292 -10.58 -19.14 -0.04
C ARG A 292 -11.15 -19.15 -1.46
N THR A 293 -11.00 -18.06 -2.19
CA THR A 293 -11.53 -17.94 -3.55
C THR A 293 -10.79 -18.84 -4.54
N ILE A 294 -9.47 -19.01 -4.38
CA ILE A 294 -8.62 -19.65 -5.38
C ILE A 294 -8.44 -21.14 -5.14
N VAL A 295 -8.66 -21.64 -3.91
CA VAL A 295 -8.47 -23.07 -3.62
C VAL A 295 -9.26 -24.00 -4.54
N THR A 296 -10.41 -23.56 -5.04
CA THR A 296 -11.27 -24.36 -5.94
C THR A 296 -10.74 -24.42 -7.37
N THR A 297 -9.91 -23.47 -7.79
CA THR A 297 -9.37 -23.36 -9.16
C THR A 297 -7.86 -23.60 -9.24
N GLY A 298 -7.14 -23.47 -8.13
CA GLY A 298 -5.68 -23.54 -8.08
C GLY A 298 -5.12 -23.72 -6.67
N ALA A 299 -5.35 -24.89 -6.06
CA ALA A 299 -4.83 -25.22 -4.73
C ALA A 299 -3.30 -25.04 -4.63
N ARG A 300 -2.54 -25.39 -5.68
CA ARG A 300 -1.08 -25.18 -5.70
C ARG A 300 -0.67 -23.73 -5.52
N THR A 301 -1.42 -22.80 -6.10
CA THR A 301 -1.19 -21.36 -5.96
C THR A 301 -1.27 -20.95 -4.49
N VAL A 302 -2.23 -21.50 -3.74
CA VAL A 302 -2.35 -21.27 -2.29
C VAL A 302 -1.09 -21.72 -1.56
N PHE A 303 -0.56 -22.92 -1.85
CA PHE A 303 0.66 -23.40 -1.17
C PHE A 303 1.89 -22.59 -1.55
N SER A 304 1.99 -22.14 -2.80
CA SER A 304 3.07 -21.24 -3.24
C SER A 304 3.01 -19.89 -2.51
N ILE A 305 1.81 -19.31 -2.35
CA ILE A 305 1.60 -18.07 -1.59
C ILE A 305 2.04 -18.26 -0.14
N VAL A 306 1.54 -19.30 0.53
CA VAL A 306 1.87 -19.57 1.94
C VAL A 306 3.36 -19.89 2.11
N ALA A 307 3.96 -20.62 1.16
CA ALA A 307 5.39 -20.90 1.18
C ALA A 307 6.22 -19.60 1.14
N ALA A 308 5.80 -18.62 0.34
CA ALA A 308 6.46 -17.32 0.20
C ALA A 308 6.29 -16.37 1.41
N LEU A 309 5.45 -16.72 2.39
CA LEU A 309 5.16 -15.91 3.58
C LEU A 309 5.62 -16.63 4.86
N PRO A 310 6.90 -16.50 5.28
CA PRO A 310 7.41 -16.96 6.58
C PRO A 310 6.52 -16.75 7.81
N LEU A 311 5.96 -15.55 7.99
CA LEU A 311 5.08 -15.11 9.07
C LEU A 311 3.67 -15.73 9.01
N PHE A 312 3.30 -16.39 7.91
CA PHE A 312 2.05 -17.16 7.87
C PHE A 312 2.22 -18.44 8.70
N ASP A 313 1.66 -18.43 9.92
CA ASP A 313 1.89 -19.48 10.90
C ASP A 313 1.05 -20.76 10.70
N GLU A 314 1.46 -21.82 11.40
CA GLU A 314 0.81 -23.14 11.35
C GLU A 314 -0.66 -23.09 11.80
N HIS A 315 -0.96 -22.34 12.85
CA HIS A 315 -2.30 -22.28 13.44
C HIS A 315 -3.29 -21.65 12.45
N ARG A 316 -2.89 -20.57 11.78
CA ARG A 316 -3.67 -19.93 10.72
C ARG A 316 -3.87 -20.87 9.53
N PHE A 317 -2.83 -21.57 9.11
CA PHE A 317 -2.95 -22.56 8.03
C PHE A 317 -3.89 -23.70 8.39
N LEU A 318 -3.80 -24.21 9.61
CA LEU A 318 -4.65 -25.28 10.11
C LEU A 318 -6.12 -24.83 10.17
N ARG A 319 -6.39 -23.60 10.62
CA ARG A 319 -7.73 -23.01 10.58
C ARG A 319 -8.28 -22.94 9.16
N TRP A 320 -7.45 -22.52 8.20
CA TRP A 320 -7.83 -22.49 6.77
C TRP A 320 -8.10 -23.90 6.21
N LEU A 321 -7.25 -24.88 6.52
CA LEU A 321 -7.41 -26.27 6.08
C LEU A 321 -8.70 -26.94 6.60
N GLN A 322 -9.14 -26.52 7.80
CA GLN A 322 -10.37 -27.02 8.44
C GLN A 322 -11.65 -26.41 7.88
N GLU A 323 -11.56 -25.41 7.02
CA GLU A 323 -12.76 -24.79 6.45
C GLU A 323 -13.57 -25.78 5.61
N PRO A 324 -14.92 -25.70 5.60
CA PRO A 324 -15.75 -26.66 4.88
C PRO A 324 -15.45 -26.75 3.37
N THR A 325 -15.08 -25.63 2.75
CA THR A 325 -14.72 -25.55 1.34
C THR A 325 -13.41 -26.30 1.03
N VAL A 326 -12.41 -26.16 1.91
CA VAL A 326 -11.08 -26.76 1.75
C VAL A 326 -11.09 -28.23 2.18
N SER A 327 -11.65 -28.52 3.34
CA SER A 327 -11.68 -29.87 3.92
C SER A 327 -12.46 -30.87 3.07
N ARG A 328 -13.43 -30.43 2.26
CA ARG A 328 -14.19 -31.29 1.34
C ARG A 328 -13.64 -31.32 -0.08
N HIS A 329 -12.72 -30.42 -0.42
CA HIS A 329 -12.09 -30.40 -1.74
C HIS A 329 -11.28 -31.67 -1.97
N GLN A 330 -11.36 -32.28 -3.15
CA GLN A 330 -10.53 -33.42 -3.55
C GLN A 330 -9.29 -32.93 -4.27
N TRP A 331 -8.13 -33.35 -3.78
CA TRP A 331 -6.85 -32.80 -4.20
C TRP A 331 -6.29 -33.62 -5.35
N THR A 332 -5.72 -32.96 -6.36
CA THR A 332 -4.93 -33.70 -7.35
C THR A 332 -3.65 -34.23 -6.69
N PRO A 333 -3.05 -35.32 -7.19
CA PRO A 333 -1.80 -35.83 -6.63
C PRO A 333 -0.69 -34.77 -6.55
N ALA A 334 -0.58 -33.92 -7.56
CA ALA A 334 0.42 -32.87 -7.62
C ALA A 334 0.15 -31.73 -6.62
N ASP A 335 -1.11 -31.44 -6.30
CA ASP A 335 -1.47 -30.45 -5.27
C ASP A 335 -1.23 -31.00 -3.87
N ALA A 336 -1.56 -32.28 -3.65
CA ALA A 336 -1.23 -32.98 -2.42
C ALA A 336 0.29 -33.05 -2.18
N GLU A 337 1.10 -33.37 -3.20
CA GLU A 337 2.56 -33.31 -3.08
C GLU A 337 3.06 -31.90 -2.73
N SER A 338 2.49 -30.86 -3.34
CA SER A 338 2.85 -29.47 -3.06
C SER A 338 2.55 -29.09 -1.61
N LEU A 339 1.40 -29.52 -1.08
CA LEU A 339 1.06 -29.40 0.33
C LEU A 339 2.05 -30.15 1.22
N GLY A 340 2.39 -31.39 0.86
CA GLY A 340 3.37 -32.20 1.61
C GLY A 340 4.73 -31.51 1.69
N ARG A 341 5.21 -30.91 0.60
CA ARG A 341 6.46 -30.14 0.59
C ARG A 341 6.38 -28.92 1.50
N LEU A 342 5.28 -28.18 1.49
CA LEU A 342 5.07 -27.04 2.39
C LEU A 342 5.14 -27.48 3.86
N VAL A 343 4.38 -28.53 4.22
CA VAL A 343 4.32 -29.06 5.60
C VAL A 343 5.69 -29.57 6.06
N LEU A 344 6.41 -30.32 5.22
CA LEU A 344 7.73 -30.83 5.53
C LEU A 344 8.76 -29.70 5.72
N ASN A 345 8.79 -28.74 4.80
CA ASN A 345 9.73 -27.61 4.84
C ASN A 345 9.51 -26.74 6.09
N ARG A 346 8.24 -26.54 6.48
CA ARG A 346 7.88 -25.75 7.68
C ARG A 346 7.85 -26.59 8.97
N ARG A 347 8.00 -27.92 8.86
CA ARG A 347 7.88 -28.89 9.97
C ARG A 347 6.58 -28.74 10.77
N TRP A 348 5.47 -28.47 10.09
CA TRP A 348 4.16 -28.28 10.70
C TRP A 348 3.53 -29.61 11.16
N ARG A 349 3.68 -29.92 12.45
CA ARG A 349 3.21 -31.19 13.06
C ARG A 349 1.70 -31.26 13.21
N HIS A 350 1.05 -30.19 13.66
CA HIS A 350 -0.41 -30.15 13.84
C HIS A 350 -1.14 -30.26 12.50
N VAL A 351 -0.58 -29.67 11.44
CA VAL A 351 -1.10 -29.83 10.08
C VAL A 351 -0.93 -31.28 9.62
N LEU A 352 0.24 -31.88 9.85
CA LEU A 352 0.48 -33.30 9.53
C LEU A 352 -0.51 -34.22 10.25
N ASP A 353 -0.72 -34.03 11.55
CA ASP A 353 -1.69 -34.80 12.34
C ASP A 353 -3.09 -34.69 11.73
N ARG A 354 -3.48 -33.48 11.29
CA ARG A 354 -4.76 -33.29 10.64
C ARG A 354 -4.87 -34.01 9.30
N LEU A 355 -3.80 -34.07 8.51
CA LEU A 355 -3.77 -34.84 7.26
C LEU A 355 -3.85 -36.35 7.51
N LEU A 356 -3.24 -36.84 8.59
CA LEU A 356 -3.37 -38.23 9.03
C LEU A 356 -4.81 -38.57 9.42
N ASP A 357 -5.50 -37.69 10.13
CA ASP A 357 -6.92 -37.87 10.47
C ASP A 357 -7.79 -37.97 9.21
N PHE A 358 -7.55 -37.11 8.22
CA PHE A 358 -8.28 -37.21 6.95
C PHE A 358 -8.00 -38.54 6.24
N ALA A 359 -6.75 -39.00 6.20
CA ALA A 359 -6.41 -40.29 5.60
C ALA A 359 -7.08 -41.47 6.33
N ARG A 360 -7.14 -41.44 7.67
CA ARG A 360 -7.86 -42.43 8.49
C ARG A 360 -9.37 -42.40 8.25
N ALA A 361 -9.93 -41.23 7.97
CA ALA A 361 -11.33 -41.06 7.57
C ALA A 361 -11.60 -41.48 6.11
N GLY A 362 -10.61 -42.04 5.39
CA GLY A 362 -10.78 -42.61 4.05
C GLY A 362 -10.37 -41.69 2.91
N ARG A 363 -9.80 -40.50 3.16
CA ARG A 363 -9.31 -39.58 2.12
C ARG A 363 -8.00 -40.08 1.51
N THR A 364 -8.09 -40.70 0.33
CA THR A 364 -6.92 -41.27 -0.37
C THR A 364 -6.11 -40.23 -1.15
N ASP A 365 -6.74 -39.13 -1.54
CA ASP A 365 -6.14 -38.00 -2.27
C ASP A 365 -5.05 -37.26 -1.49
N ILE A 366 -5.03 -37.40 -0.16
CA ILE A 366 -4.02 -36.79 0.73
C ILE A 366 -2.76 -37.66 0.88
N LYS A 367 -2.83 -38.95 0.52
CA LYS A 367 -1.68 -39.87 0.66
C LYS A 367 -0.40 -39.39 -0.04
N PRO A 368 -0.43 -38.75 -1.23
CA PRO A 368 0.77 -38.17 -1.84
C PRO A 368 1.44 -37.13 -0.93
N ALA A 369 0.68 -36.27 -0.24
CA ALA A 369 1.23 -35.32 0.74
C ALA A 369 1.95 -36.03 1.89
N LEU A 370 1.30 -37.06 2.45
CA LEU A 370 1.84 -37.84 3.57
C LEU A 370 3.10 -38.63 3.19
N ARG A 371 3.21 -39.06 1.93
CA ARG A 371 4.44 -39.71 1.41
C ARG A 371 5.62 -38.75 1.34
N ILE A 372 5.39 -37.49 0.98
CA ILE A 372 6.44 -36.47 1.06
C ILE A 372 6.87 -36.29 2.52
N CYS A 373 5.90 -36.23 3.45
CA CYS A 373 6.17 -36.07 4.88
C CYS A 373 6.63 -37.36 5.60
N HIS A 374 7.06 -38.41 4.90
CA HIS A 374 7.31 -39.73 5.51
C HIS A 374 8.29 -39.70 6.69
N GLU A 375 9.31 -38.84 6.65
CA GLU A 375 10.31 -38.68 7.73
C GLU A 375 9.69 -38.16 9.04
N MET A 376 8.57 -37.46 8.96
CA MET A 376 7.84 -36.94 10.11
C MET A 376 6.82 -37.94 10.67
N ILE A 377 6.62 -39.10 10.00
CA ILE A 377 5.58 -40.08 10.33
C ILE A 377 6.23 -41.37 10.85
N GLY A 378 5.79 -41.83 12.02
CA GLY A 378 6.24 -43.11 12.60
C GLY A 378 5.97 -44.32 11.69
N ILE A 379 6.82 -45.35 11.80
CA ILE A 379 6.78 -46.56 10.94
C ILE A 379 5.39 -47.21 10.93
N PHE A 380 4.78 -47.39 12.10
CA PHE A 380 3.45 -48.00 12.19
C PHE A 380 2.37 -47.22 11.43
N THR A 381 2.40 -45.88 11.51
CA THR A 381 1.41 -45.05 10.80
C THR A 381 1.63 -45.10 9.29
N ARG A 382 2.91 -45.10 8.84
CA ARG A 382 3.24 -45.29 7.42
C ARG A 382 2.76 -46.63 6.89
N TRP A 383 2.96 -47.68 7.68
CA TRP A 383 2.52 -49.04 7.37
C TRP A 383 0.99 -49.15 7.29
N SER A 384 0.30 -48.79 8.36
CA SER A 384 -1.16 -48.92 8.50
C SER A 384 -1.94 -48.14 7.44
N LEU A 385 -1.43 -46.99 6.99
CA LEU A 385 -2.04 -46.18 5.93
C LEU A 385 -1.56 -46.55 4.52
N ASN A 386 -0.67 -47.53 4.38
CA ASN A 386 -0.06 -47.96 3.12
C ASN A 386 0.61 -46.78 2.38
N LEU A 387 1.40 -45.99 3.11
CA LEU A 387 2.14 -44.85 2.57
C LEU A 387 3.45 -45.28 1.90
N SER A 388 4.14 -46.26 2.48
CA SER A 388 5.38 -46.86 1.97
C SER A 388 5.37 -48.37 2.17
N ALA A 389 6.16 -49.09 1.36
CA ALA A 389 6.49 -50.48 1.66
C ALA A 389 7.26 -50.54 2.99
N VAL A 390 6.98 -51.56 3.80
CA VAL A 390 7.61 -51.78 5.11
C VAL A 390 8.21 -53.17 5.10
N THR A 391 9.50 -53.24 5.40
CA THR A 391 10.28 -54.48 5.45
C THR A 391 9.86 -55.35 6.64
N SER A 392 10.17 -56.64 6.59
CA SER A 392 9.91 -57.53 7.73
C SER A 392 10.61 -57.05 9.00
N ASP A 393 11.85 -56.54 8.90
CA ASP A 393 12.60 -56.00 10.04
C ASP A 393 11.92 -54.78 10.68
N GLU A 394 11.38 -53.88 9.87
CA GLU A 394 10.62 -52.73 10.37
C GLU A 394 9.33 -53.16 11.06
N LYS A 395 8.64 -54.21 10.57
CA LYS A 395 7.46 -54.77 11.24
C LYS A 395 7.81 -55.34 12.62
N TRP A 396 8.94 -56.04 12.74
CA TRP A 396 9.46 -56.53 14.01
C TRP A 396 9.82 -55.39 14.97
N THR A 397 10.40 -54.31 14.45
CA THR A 397 10.72 -53.11 15.24
C THR A 397 9.44 -52.48 15.81
N VAL A 398 8.41 -52.33 14.99
CA VAL A 398 7.09 -51.83 15.44
C VAL A 398 6.46 -52.74 16.50
N PHE A 399 6.63 -54.05 16.37
CA PHE A 399 6.15 -55.01 17.37
C PHE A 399 6.91 -54.89 18.69
N GLU A 400 8.25 -54.81 18.64
CA GLU A 400 9.08 -54.62 19.83
C GLU A 400 8.73 -53.32 20.56
N GLU A 401 8.62 -52.20 19.85
CA GLU A 401 8.25 -50.91 20.43
C GLU A 401 6.87 -50.98 21.12
N LEU A 402 5.88 -51.57 20.48
CA LEU A 402 4.55 -51.75 21.07
C LEU A 402 4.58 -52.62 22.32
N ALA A 403 5.36 -53.70 22.30
CA ALA A 403 5.47 -54.62 23.43
C ALA A 403 6.11 -53.93 24.64
N VAL A 404 7.11 -53.09 24.41
CA VAL A 404 7.74 -52.26 25.45
C VAL A 404 6.76 -51.26 26.04
N ASP A 405 5.95 -50.61 25.20
CA ASP A 405 4.97 -49.61 25.67
C ASP A 405 3.83 -50.23 26.48
N LEU A 406 3.33 -51.40 26.06
CA LEU A 406 2.24 -52.09 26.74
C LEU A 406 2.69 -52.88 27.98
N TYR A 407 3.94 -53.37 27.99
CA TYR A 407 4.51 -54.19 29.05
C TYR A 407 5.91 -53.67 29.43
N PRO A 408 5.99 -52.52 30.13
CA PRO A 408 7.25 -51.83 30.38
C PRO A 408 8.20 -52.59 31.32
N THR A 409 7.70 -53.57 32.09
CA THR A 409 8.52 -54.41 32.98
C THR A 409 9.19 -55.58 32.26
N GLY A 410 8.71 -55.94 31.07
CA GLY A 410 9.25 -56.99 30.22
C GLY A 410 8.21 -58.02 29.75
N PRO A 411 8.65 -59.07 29.04
CA PRO A 411 7.76 -60.08 28.44
C PRO A 411 7.06 -61.01 29.44
N ASP A 412 7.51 -61.07 30.69
CA ASP A 412 6.91 -61.84 31.78
C ASP A 412 5.81 -61.07 32.55
N ASP A 413 5.57 -59.81 32.20
CA ASP A 413 4.51 -59.00 32.78
C ASP A 413 3.14 -59.67 32.59
N ASN A 414 2.37 -59.75 33.67
CA ASN A 414 1.10 -60.50 33.76
C ASN A 414 1.16 -61.93 33.19
N GLU A 415 2.33 -62.56 33.28
CA GLU A 415 2.58 -63.90 32.74
C GLU A 415 2.34 -64.02 31.23
N LEU A 416 2.41 -62.91 30.50
CA LEU A 416 2.13 -62.83 29.07
C LEU A 416 2.87 -63.91 28.26
N TRP A 417 4.17 -64.07 28.51
CA TRP A 417 5.02 -65.06 27.83
C TRP A 417 4.53 -66.50 28.00
N ASP A 418 4.17 -66.88 29.23
CA ASP A 418 3.69 -68.23 29.55
C ASP A 418 2.31 -68.49 28.96
N ARG A 419 1.39 -67.50 29.04
CA ARG A 419 0.06 -67.58 28.43
C ARG A 419 0.13 -67.74 26.90
N ALA A 420 1.14 -67.16 26.26
CA ALA A 420 1.41 -67.31 24.84
C ALA A 420 2.04 -68.69 24.48
N GLY A 421 2.38 -69.51 25.48
CA GLY A 421 2.98 -70.84 25.33
C GLY A 421 4.51 -70.85 25.34
N GLY A 422 5.15 -69.75 25.77
CA GLY A 422 6.57 -69.70 26.10
C GLY A 422 6.85 -70.29 27.49
N LYS A 423 8.13 -70.39 27.86
CA LYS A 423 8.53 -70.80 29.22
C LYS A 423 9.32 -69.67 29.88
N LYS A 424 9.04 -69.34 31.14
CA LYS A 424 9.75 -68.26 31.88
C LYS A 424 11.28 -68.37 31.82
N TRP A 425 11.87 -69.57 31.80
CA TRP A 425 13.31 -69.76 31.72
C TRP A 425 13.92 -69.49 30.33
N ASP A 426 13.09 -69.29 29.30
CA ASP A 426 13.55 -68.80 27.99
C ASP A 426 13.91 -67.30 28.06
N LEU A 427 13.37 -66.57 29.04
CA LEU A 427 13.56 -65.13 29.16
C LEU A 427 14.81 -64.75 29.95
N GLN A 428 15.47 -63.68 29.52
CA GLN A 428 16.56 -63.07 30.27
C GLN A 428 16.05 -62.51 31.61
N THR A 429 16.75 -62.83 32.70
CA THR A 429 16.41 -62.43 34.08
C THR A 429 16.99 -61.07 34.49
N PHE A 430 17.91 -60.51 33.70
CA PHE A 430 18.58 -59.24 33.96
C PHE A 430 18.36 -58.26 32.80
N GLY A 431 18.33 -56.95 33.11
CA GLY A 431 18.09 -55.87 32.14
C GLY A 431 16.78 -55.12 32.39
N ASN A 432 16.59 -54.00 31.70
CA ASN A 432 15.32 -53.27 31.71
C ASN A 432 14.31 -53.90 30.73
N GLY A 433 13.02 -53.57 30.88
CA GLY A 433 11.96 -54.16 30.05
C GLY A 433 12.22 -54.06 28.55
N ARG A 434 12.79 -52.95 28.06
CA ARG A 434 13.20 -52.79 26.65
C ARG A 434 14.26 -53.81 26.24
N SER A 435 15.36 -53.94 26.98
CA SER A 435 16.41 -54.92 26.67
C SER A 435 15.90 -56.37 26.73
N ARG A 436 14.97 -56.65 27.64
CA ARG A 436 14.34 -57.97 27.78
C ARG A 436 13.40 -58.28 26.62
N TRP A 437 12.63 -57.29 26.16
CA TRP A 437 11.81 -57.41 24.96
C TRP A 437 12.65 -57.60 23.70
N HIS A 438 13.74 -56.84 23.57
CA HIS A 438 14.67 -56.98 22.45
C HIS A 438 15.23 -58.40 22.33
N ASP A 439 15.72 -58.97 23.44
CA ASP A 439 16.22 -60.35 23.46
C ASP A 439 15.09 -61.36 23.18
N ALA A 440 13.94 -61.21 23.83
CA ALA A 440 12.79 -62.09 23.63
C ALA A 440 12.30 -62.12 22.18
N ILE A 441 12.20 -60.96 21.52
CA ILE A 441 11.85 -60.85 20.09
C ILE A 441 12.94 -61.47 19.22
N ALA A 442 14.23 -61.25 19.54
CA ALA A 442 15.33 -61.90 18.82
C ALA A 442 15.30 -63.43 18.95
N GLN A 443 14.87 -63.97 20.09
CA GLN A 443 14.66 -65.41 20.29
C GLN A 443 13.50 -65.93 19.43
N ILE A 444 12.36 -65.24 19.42
CA ILE A 444 11.21 -65.57 18.58
C ILE A 444 11.61 -65.62 17.10
N ARG A 445 12.38 -64.63 16.64
CA ARG A 445 12.90 -64.58 15.26
C ARG A 445 13.86 -65.73 14.91
N ARG A 446 14.43 -66.40 15.90
CA ARG A 446 15.28 -67.59 15.72
C ARG A 446 14.50 -68.91 15.89
N GLY A 447 13.17 -68.86 16.00
CA GLY A 447 12.31 -70.03 16.21
C GLY A 447 12.29 -70.55 17.65
N LYS A 448 12.65 -69.72 18.63
CA LYS A 448 12.62 -70.07 20.07
C LYS A 448 11.53 -69.27 20.79
N GLY A 449 10.88 -69.87 21.79
CA GLY A 449 9.81 -69.23 22.55
C GLY A 449 8.41 -69.40 21.93
N PRO A 450 7.43 -68.56 22.30
CA PRO A 450 6.06 -68.64 21.81
C PRO A 450 5.95 -68.21 20.34
N ARG A 451 4.93 -68.71 19.64
CA ARG A 451 4.62 -68.23 18.29
C ARG A 451 4.17 -66.77 18.34
N PRO A 452 4.60 -65.91 17.40
CA PRO A 452 4.23 -64.49 17.43
C PRO A 452 2.71 -64.29 17.35
N SER A 453 2.01 -65.12 16.58
CA SER A 453 0.55 -65.12 16.49
C SER A 453 -0.17 -65.43 17.81
N ARG A 454 0.42 -66.29 18.68
CA ARG A 454 -0.13 -66.56 20.01
C ARG A 454 0.15 -65.40 20.96
N LEU A 455 1.37 -64.86 20.92
CA LEU A 455 1.78 -63.73 21.74
C LEU A 455 0.91 -62.49 21.45
N LEU A 456 0.77 -62.11 20.18
CA LEU A 456 -0.15 -61.05 19.76
C LEU A 456 -1.61 -61.36 20.08
N GLY A 457 -1.99 -62.65 20.07
CA GLY A 457 -3.31 -63.12 20.49
C GLY A 457 -3.62 -62.82 21.95
N GLU A 458 -2.67 -63.07 22.87
CA GLU A 458 -2.79 -62.72 24.28
C GLU A 458 -2.75 -61.20 24.48
N MET A 459 -1.82 -60.50 23.83
CA MET A 459 -1.78 -59.03 23.90
C MET A 459 -3.10 -58.37 23.46
N ARG A 460 -3.80 -58.97 22.48
CA ARG A 460 -5.12 -58.49 22.05
C ARG A 460 -6.22 -58.74 23.08
N ARG A 461 -6.08 -59.78 23.91
CA ARG A 461 -7.01 -60.02 25.03
C ARG A 461 -6.79 -59.03 26.16
N ASP A 462 -5.54 -58.73 26.47
CA ASP A 462 -5.16 -57.75 27.48
C ASP A 462 -5.51 -56.32 27.05
N PHE A 463 -5.35 -56.01 25.75
CA PHE A 463 -5.58 -54.68 25.17
C PHE A 463 -6.56 -54.74 23.98
N PRO A 464 -7.86 -55.02 24.21
CA PRO A 464 -8.82 -55.27 23.13
C PRO A 464 -9.13 -54.04 22.26
N LEU A 465 -8.93 -52.83 22.81
CA LEU A 465 -9.15 -51.56 22.12
C LEU A 465 -7.88 -51.00 21.45
N ASN A 466 -6.75 -51.69 21.52
CA ASN A 466 -5.50 -51.21 20.90
C ASN A 466 -5.44 -51.59 19.41
N ASP A 467 -5.57 -50.58 18.54
CA ASP A 467 -5.56 -50.77 17.09
C ASP A 467 -4.23 -51.33 16.55
N GLN A 468 -3.10 -50.97 17.16
CA GLN A 468 -1.78 -51.43 16.73
C GLN A 468 -1.61 -52.94 16.98
N VAL A 469 -2.08 -53.44 18.11
CA VAL A 469 -2.10 -54.89 18.41
C VAL A 469 -3.00 -55.62 17.41
N ARG A 470 -4.21 -55.10 17.14
CA ARG A 470 -5.13 -55.72 16.17
C ARG A 470 -4.53 -55.77 14.77
N TYR A 471 -3.88 -54.69 14.35
CA TYR A 471 -3.24 -54.59 13.04
C TYR A 471 -2.09 -55.59 12.91
N LEU A 472 -1.16 -55.62 13.87
CA LEU A 472 -0.05 -56.58 13.91
C LEU A 472 -0.53 -58.03 13.92
N ALA A 473 -1.58 -58.34 14.69
CA ALA A 473 -2.14 -59.69 14.77
C ALA A 473 -2.77 -60.18 13.45
N SER A 474 -3.16 -59.26 12.57
CA SER A 474 -3.71 -59.57 11.25
C SER A 474 -2.66 -59.64 10.13
N ASP A 475 -1.40 -59.28 10.41
CA ASP A 475 -0.33 -59.29 9.40
C ASP A 475 0.19 -60.70 9.11
N SER A 476 0.35 -61.02 7.83
CA SER A 476 0.80 -62.34 7.38
C SER A 476 2.25 -62.65 7.75
N ASP A 477 3.13 -61.66 7.79
CA ASP A 477 4.57 -61.90 7.98
C ASP A 477 4.88 -62.26 9.43
N LEU A 478 4.14 -61.66 10.38
CA LEU A 478 4.23 -62.00 11.80
C LEU A 478 3.44 -63.28 12.14
N SER A 479 2.31 -63.53 11.48
CA SER A 479 1.47 -64.70 11.77
C SER A 479 1.96 -66.01 11.15
N SER A 480 2.73 -65.94 10.06
CA SER A 480 3.28 -67.12 9.35
C SER A 480 4.68 -67.54 9.81
N TYR A 481 5.35 -66.72 10.63
CA TYR A 481 6.67 -67.03 11.19
C TYR A 481 6.59 -68.27 12.08
N ARG A 482 7.36 -69.31 11.74
CA ARG A 482 7.33 -70.64 12.40
C ARG A 482 8.43 -70.81 13.43
#